data_AF-A0A1H0WE28-F1
#
_entry.id   AF-A0A1H0WE28-F1
#
_cell.length_a   1.000
_cell.length_b   1.000
_cell.length_c   1.000
_cell.angle_alpha   90.00
_cell.angle_beta   90.00
_cell.angle_gamma   90.00
#
_symmetry.space_group_name_H-M   'P 1'
#
loop_
_entity.id
_entity.type
_entity.pdbx_description
1 polymer ?
#
loop_
_entity_poly.entity_id
_entity_poly.type
_entity_poly.pdbx_seq_one_letter_code
_entity_poly.pdbx_strand_id
1 'polypeptide(L)'
;MTRIMNHIDLVLFAALVAFGWYVLACRPWGIGHDQAAAAGLAGALFGGAALLLGNWINRANDRFKAAQEQAGQIEKLKTMIAAELVDVACGLMSAKQLVDAAIISARAGGQVSEALDMSPYRPRQMPFTDSLGTKLLVFEKGAIDAIATLRSNLAVTRQGMDEVTAGARFGLLKATSLSNGLGHDMTVLAEVFTHIAPTRKLLIAGAEPELVTEILKRAAKPPAEPVQL
;
A
#
# COMPACT_ATOMS: atom_id res chain seq x y z
N MET A 1 19.97 -18.95 -5.40
CA MET A 1 20.89 -19.21 -6.53
C MET A 1 21.51 -17.93 -7.12
N THR A 2 20.76 -16.86 -7.39
CA THR A 2 21.25 -15.62 -8.05
C THR A 2 22.24 -14.75 -7.25
N ARG A 3 22.26 -14.82 -5.90
CA ARG A 3 23.29 -14.16 -5.07
C ARG A 3 24.65 -14.85 -5.15
N ILE A 4 24.66 -16.18 -5.19
CA ILE A 4 25.89 -17.01 -5.20
C ILE A 4 26.63 -16.83 -6.52
N MET A 5 25.93 -16.87 -7.66
CA MET A 5 26.50 -16.57 -8.99
C MET A 5 27.09 -15.16 -9.10
N ASN A 6 26.55 -14.18 -8.36
CA ASN A 6 27.00 -12.79 -8.44
C ASN A 6 28.37 -12.55 -7.78
N HIS A 7 28.67 -13.30 -6.72
CA HIS A 7 29.98 -13.25 -6.07
C HIS A 7 31.02 -14.04 -6.86
N ILE A 8 30.59 -15.11 -7.54
CA ILE A 8 31.47 -15.94 -8.38
C ILE A 8 32.06 -15.12 -9.55
N ASP A 9 31.26 -14.33 -10.27
CA ASP A 9 31.75 -13.52 -11.39
C ASP A 9 32.75 -12.43 -10.94
N LEU A 10 32.52 -11.80 -9.79
CA LEU A 10 33.42 -10.82 -9.18
C LEU A 10 34.73 -11.46 -8.69
N VAL A 11 34.65 -12.65 -8.08
CA VAL A 11 35.82 -13.41 -7.63
C VAL A 11 36.64 -13.89 -8.83
N LEU A 12 35.99 -14.40 -9.88
CA LEU A 12 36.64 -14.78 -11.14
C LEU A 12 37.27 -13.58 -11.84
N PHE A 13 36.59 -12.44 -11.87
CA PHE A 13 37.17 -11.18 -12.36
C PHE A 13 38.46 -10.80 -11.62
N ALA A 14 38.41 -10.76 -10.29
CA ALA A 14 39.57 -10.43 -9.46
C ALA A 14 40.72 -11.45 -9.66
N ALA A 15 40.40 -12.74 -9.76
CA ALA A 15 41.38 -13.79 -10.02
C ALA A 15 42.04 -13.66 -11.40
N LEU A 16 41.27 -13.37 -12.46
CA LEU A 16 41.79 -13.18 -13.82
C LEU A 16 42.69 -11.94 -13.93
N VAL A 17 42.31 -10.84 -13.27
CA VAL A 17 43.14 -9.62 -13.21
C VAL A 17 44.43 -9.88 -12.43
N ALA A 18 44.35 -10.53 -11.27
CA ALA A 18 45.53 -10.88 -10.48
C ALA A 18 46.48 -11.82 -11.23
N PHE A 19 45.94 -12.82 -11.92
CA PHE A 19 46.73 -13.76 -12.71
C PHE A 19 47.33 -13.11 -13.97
N GLY A 20 46.57 -12.26 -14.67
CA GLY A 20 47.08 -11.48 -15.81
C GLY A 20 48.19 -10.51 -15.40
N TRP A 21 48.07 -9.89 -14.22
CA TRP A 21 49.11 -9.03 -13.64
C TRP A 21 50.35 -9.84 -13.23
N TYR A 22 50.18 -11.02 -12.64
CA TYR A 22 51.27 -11.93 -12.30
C TYR A 22 52.07 -12.35 -13.54
N VAL A 23 51.38 -12.69 -14.63
CA VAL A 23 52.02 -13.04 -15.92
C VAL A 23 52.84 -11.86 -16.47
N LEU A 24 52.37 -10.62 -16.32
CA LEU A 24 53.12 -9.42 -16.72
C LEU A 24 54.28 -9.08 -15.78
N ALA A 25 54.13 -9.32 -14.47
CA ALA A 25 55.14 -9.03 -13.46
C ALA A 25 56.30 -10.04 -13.45
N CYS A 26 56.04 -11.30 -13.82
CA CYS A 26 57.07 -12.34 -13.99
C CYS A 26 57.76 -12.28 -15.37
N ARG A 27 57.29 -11.40 -16.28
CA ARG A 27 57.87 -11.13 -17.60
C ARG A 27 59.37 -10.77 -17.60
N PRO A 28 59.95 -10.05 -16.62
CA PRO A 28 61.37 -9.71 -16.59
C PRO A 28 62.29 -10.87 -16.19
N TRP A 29 61.75 -12.01 -15.74
CA TRP A 29 62.53 -13.09 -15.11
C TRP A 29 62.98 -14.20 -16.08
N GLY A 30 62.85 -14.01 -17.40
CA GLY A 30 63.62 -14.79 -18.38
C GLY A 30 63.37 -16.30 -18.42
N ILE A 31 62.21 -16.80 -17.98
CA ILE A 31 61.88 -18.23 -18.14
C ILE A 31 61.33 -18.46 -19.56
N GLY A 32 62.23 -18.56 -20.54
CA GLY A 32 62.09 -19.34 -21.79
C GLY A 32 60.78 -19.35 -22.58
N HIS A 33 59.90 -18.36 -22.49
CA HIS A 33 58.61 -18.35 -23.17
C HIS A 33 58.47 -17.16 -24.12
N ASP A 34 57.99 -17.49 -25.32
CA ASP A 34 57.78 -16.60 -26.45
C ASP A 34 57.00 -15.35 -26.02
N GLN A 35 57.58 -14.16 -26.25
CA GLN A 35 57.04 -12.89 -25.76
C GLN A 35 55.64 -12.61 -26.31
N ALA A 36 55.36 -13.09 -27.52
CA ALA A 36 54.05 -13.00 -28.15
C ALA A 36 53.01 -13.87 -27.43
N ALA A 37 53.39 -15.05 -26.95
CA ALA A 37 52.50 -15.96 -26.24
C ALA A 37 52.12 -15.42 -24.85
N ALA A 38 53.07 -14.85 -24.10
CA ALA A 38 52.81 -14.25 -22.79
C ALA A 38 51.91 -13.00 -22.89
N ALA A 39 52.14 -12.16 -23.91
CA ALA A 39 51.29 -11.01 -24.19
C ALA A 39 49.86 -11.42 -24.64
N GLY A 40 49.75 -12.46 -25.49
CA GLY A 40 48.47 -13.02 -25.91
C GLY A 40 47.67 -13.62 -24.77
N LEU A 41 48.33 -14.34 -23.86
CA LEU A 41 47.70 -14.90 -22.65
C LEU A 41 47.25 -13.81 -21.68
N ALA A 42 48.09 -12.80 -21.41
CA ALA A 42 47.69 -11.65 -20.58
C ALA A 42 46.49 -10.90 -21.20
N GLY A 43 46.52 -10.67 -22.53
CA GLY A 43 45.41 -10.07 -23.26
C GLY A 43 44.12 -10.87 -23.16
N ALA A 44 44.19 -12.20 -23.26
CA ALA A 44 43.03 -13.08 -23.10
C ALA A 44 42.46 -13.04 -21.67
N LEU A 45 43.32 -12.98 -20.65
CA LEU A 45 42.90 -12.88 -19.24
C LEU A 45 42.21 -11.54 -18.95
N PHE A 46 42.77 -10.42 -19.42
CA PHE A 46 42.13 -9.12 -19.29
C PHE A 46 40.83 -9.01 -20.12
N GLY A 47 40.80 -9.60 -21.31
CA GLY A 47 39.58 -9.69 -22.12
C GLY A 47 38.47 -10.50 -21.44
N GLY A 48 38.80 -11.65 -20.87
CA GLY A 48 37.88 -12.45 -20.06
C GLY A 48 37.39 -11.71 -18.82
N ALA A 49 38.27 -11.01 -18.12
CA ALA A 49 37.93 -10.16 -16.98
C ALA A 49 36.95 -9.04 -17.39
N ALA A 50 37.19 -8.35 -18.50
CA ALA A 50 36.31 -7.30 -19.00
C ALA A 50 34.89 -7.82 -19.31
N LEU A 51 34.77 -9.02 -19.89
CA LEU A 51 33.47 -9.66 -20.15
C LEU A 51 32.73 -10.00 -18.86
N LEU A 52 33.42 -10.53 -17.85
CA LEU A 52 32.80 -10.84 -16.55
C LEU A 52 32.33 -9.56 -15.83
N LEU A 53 33.14 -8.50 -15.85
CA LEU A 53 32.77 -7.22 -15.28
C LEU A 53 31.57 -6.60 -16.03
N GLY A 54 31.57 -6.63 -17.36
CA GLY A 54 30.46 -6.16 -18.18
C GLY A 54 29.15 -6.92 -17.89
N ASN A 55 29.22 -8.25 -17.80
CA ASN A 55 28.06 -9.08 -17.43
C ASN A 55 27.56 -8.78 -16.01
N TRP A 56 28.46 -8.56 -15.07
CA TRP A 56 28.09 -8.20 -13.71
C TRP A 56 27.39 -6.84 -13.65
N ILE A 57 27.93 -5.82 -14.33
CA ILE A 57 27.34 -4.48 -14.41
C ILE A 57 25.95 -4.55 -15.04
N ASN A 58 25.78 -5.28 -16.15
CA ASN A 58 24.48 -5.45 -16.80
C ASN A 58 23.46 -6.09 -15.85
N ARG A 59 23.81 -7.19 -15.18
CA ARG A 59 22.92 -7.83 -14.21
C ARG A 59 22.59 -6.95 -13.02
N ALA A 60 23.55 -6.15 -12.54
CA ALA A 60 23.31 -5.18 -11.49
C ALA A 60 22.31 -4.11 -11.95
N ASN A 61 22.51 -3.55 -13.15
CA ASN A 61 21.63 -2.57 -13.76
C ASN A 61 20.22 -3.12 -13.97
N ASP A 62 20.08 -4.35 -14.47
CA ASP A 62 18.78 -5.00 -14.67
C ASP A 62 18.05 -5.20 -13.34
N ARG A 63 18.77 -5.51 -12.25
CA ARG A 63 18.18 -5.60 -10.90
C ARG A 63 17.73 -4.24 -10.39
N PHE A 64 18.53 -3.20 -10.59
CA PHE A 64 18.14 -1.84 -10.20
C PHE A 64 16.90 -1.38 -10.98
N LYS A 65 16.87 -1.61 -12.30
CA LYS A 65 15.69 -1.33 -13.14
C LYS A 65 14.47 -2.13 -12.70
N ALA A 66 14.61 -3.44 -12.48
CA ALA A 66 13.51 -4.29 -12.01
C ALA A 66 12.99 -3.83 -10.63
N ALA A 67 13.87 -3.45 -9.70
CA ALA A 67 13.48 -2.93 -8.40
C ALA A 67 12.78 -1.56 -8.53
N GLN A 68 13.25 -0.70 -9.42
CA GLN A 68 12.64 0.60 -9.69
C GLN A 68 11.27 0.46 -10.35
N GLU A 69 11.12 -0.46 -11.31
CA GLU A 69 9.84 -0.78 -11.94
C GLU A 69 8.85 -1.35 -10.91
N GLN A 70 9.32 -2.25 -10.04
CA GLN A 70 8.49 -2.80 -8.96
C GLN A 70 8.04 -1.70 -7.99
N ALA A 71 8.94 -0.80 -7.59
CA ALA A 71 8.59 0.34 -6.74
C ALA A 71 7.54 1.25 -7.42
N GLY A 72 7.72 1.55 -8.71
CA GLY A 72 6.77 2.33 -9.49
C GLY A 72 5.40 1.63 -9.64
N GLN A 73 5.38 0.31 -9.76
CA GLN A 73 4.13 -0.46 -9.76
C GLN A 73 3.43 -0.42 -8.41
N ILE A 74 4.17 -0.54 -7.30
CA ILE A 74 3.63 -0.43 -5.94
C ILE A 74 3.04 0.97 -5.73
N GLU A 75 3.72 2.03 -6.16
CA GLU A 75 3.23 3.40 -6.03
C GLU A 75 1.95 3.64 -6.84
N LYS A 76 1.90 3.15 -8.08
CA LYS A 76 0.68 3.18 -8.90
C LYS A 76 -0.46 2.43 -8.21
N LEU A 77 -0.16 1.28 -7.60
CA LEU A 77 -1.15 0.49 -6.86
C LEU A 77 -1.67 1.24 -5.63
N LYS A 78 -0.78 1.86 -4.85
CA LYS A 78 -1.16 2.72 -3.71
C LYS A 78 -2.06 3.86 -4.17
N THR A 79 -1.76 4.47 -5.30
CA THR A 79 -2.54 5.60 -5.84
C THR A 79 -3.96 5.17 -6.22
N MET A 80 -4.10 4.03 -6.90
CA MET A 80 -5.40 3.48 -7.28
C MET A 80 -6.23 3.06 -6.06
N ILE A 81 -5.62 2.36 -5.09
CA ILE A 81 -6.27 2.00 -3.84
C ILE A 81 -6.67 3.27 -3.07
N ALA A 82 -5.78 4.26 -2.96
CA ALA A 82 -6.07 5.52 -2.27
C ALA A 82 -7.26 6.27 -2.87
N ALA A 83 -7.47 6.22 -4.20
CA ALA A 83 -8.64 6.81 -4.83
C ALA A 83 -9.93 6.09 -4.40
N GLU A 84 -9.93 4.74 -4.40
CA GLU A 84 -11.06 3.94 -3.92
C GLU A 84 -11.35 4.19 -2.43
N LEU A 85 -10.31 4.29 -1.59
CA LEU A 85 -10.45 4.58 -0.16
C LEU A 85 -11.06 5.96 0.11
N VAL A 86 -10.81 6.94 -0.76
CA VAL A 86 -11.45 8.26 -0.66
C VAL A 86 -12.95 8.17 -0.91
N ASP A 87 -13.38 7.41 -1.92
CA ASP A 87 -14.82 7.18 -2.17
C ASP A 87 -15.49 6.51 -0.97
N VAL A 88 -14.82 5.51 -0.38
CA VAL A 88 -15.30 4.83 0.83
C VAL A 88 -15.37 5.80 2.01
N ALA A 89 -14.37 6.65 2.20
CA ALA A 89 -14.35 7.67 3.26
C ALA A 89 -15.56 8.62 3.13
N CYS A 90 -15.81 9.13 1.93
CA CYS A 90 -16.95 10.00 1.66
C CYS A 90 -18.28 9.29 1.97
N GLY A 91 -18.45 8.05 1.51
CA GLY A 91 -19.65 7.26 1.78
C GLY A 91 -19.89 7.01 3.26
N LEU A 92 -18.85 6.61 4.00
CA LEU A 92 -18.92 6.42 5.46
C LEU A 92 -19.28 7.72 6.18
N MET A 93 -18.68 8.85 5.80
CA MET A 93 -18.97 10.16 6.39
C MET A 93 -20.42 10.56 6.20
N SER A 94 -20.96 10.44 4.98
CA SER A 94 -22.36 10.74 4.72
C SER A 94 -23.31 9.81 5.48
N ALA A 95 -23.02 8.50 5.51
CA ALA A 95 -23.82 7.55 6.28
C ALA A 95 -23.82 7.87 7.78
N LYS A 96 -22.64 8.16 8.35
CA LYS A 96 -22.50 8.46 9.77
C LYS A 96 -23.21 9.75 10.15
N GLN A 97 -23.07 10.82 9.36
CA GLN A 97 -23.78 12.08 9.60
C GLN A 97 -25.30 11.89 9.63
N LEU A 98 -25.84 11.07 8.73
CA LEU A 98 -27.27 10.78 8.67
C LEU A 98 -27.75 9.99 9.90
N VAL A 99 -27.01 8.95 10.29
CA VAL A 99 -27.35 8.15 11.48
C VAL A 99 -27.20 8.97 12.76
N ASP A 100 -26.15 9.79 12.87
CA ASP A 100 -25.92 10.66 14.02
C ASP A 100 -27.00 11.73 14.15
N ALA A 101 -27.44 12.33 13.03
CA ALA A 101 -28.57 13.26 13.01
C ALA A 101 -29.87 12.58 13.50
N ALA A 102 -30.12 11.33 13.09
CA ALA A 102 -31.26 10.56 13.59
C ALA A 102 -31.17 10.29 15.10
N ILE A 103 -29.99 9.96 15.63
CA ILE A 103 -29.76 9.77 17.06
C ILE A 103 -30.04 11.07 17.83
N ILE A 104 -29.52 12.20 17.35
CA ILE A 104 -29.70 13.51 17.98
C ILE A 104 -31.19 13.88 18.00
N SER A 105 -31.89 13.70 16.88
CA SER A 105 -33.33 13.94 16.77
C SER A 105 -34.12 13.07 17.76
N ALA A 106 -33.87 11.76 17.80
CA ALA A 106 -34.52 10.84 18.74
C ALA A 106 -34.32 11.25 20.20
N ARG A 107 -33.09 11.63 20.58
CA ARG A 107 -32.75 12.05 21.94
C ARG A 107 -33.43 13.36 22.34
N ALA A 108 -33.68 14.25 21.38
CA ALA A 108 -34.42 15.49 21.60
C ALA A 108 -35.96 15.30 21.64
N GLY A 109 -36.45 14.06 21.62
CA GLY A 109 -37.89 13.76 21.57
C GLY A 109 -38.51 13.90 20.18
N GLY A 110 -37.69 14.07 19.14
CA GLY A 110 -38.12 14.07 17.74
C GLY A 110 -38.48 12.67 17.25
N GLN A 111 -39.33 12.60 16.23
CA GLN A 111 -39.65 11.34 15.57
C GLN A 111 -38.53 10.97 14.60
N VAL A 112 -37.97 9.77 14.75
CA VAL A 112 -37.14 9.14 13.73
C VAL A 112 -38.06 8.29 12.86
N SER A 113 -38.04 8.51 11.55
CA SER A 113 -38.79 7.67 10.62
C SER A 113 -38.38 6.21 10.79
N GLU A 114 -39.35 5.33 11.05
CA GLU A 114 -39.10 3.88 11.12
C GLU A 114 -38.66 3.30 9.77
N ALA A 115 -38.98 3.99 8.68
CA ALA A 115 -38.63 3.65 7.30
C ALA A 115 -37.59 4.64 6.74
N LEU A 116 -36.37 4.59 7.28
CA LEU A 116 -35.24 5.37 6.76
C LEU A 116 -34.60 4.62 5.59
N ASP A 117 -34.76 5.13 4.36
CA ASP A 117 -34.06 4.60 3.20
C ASP A 117 -32.57 4.97 3.26
N MET A 118 -31.73 3.96 3.53
CA MET A 118 -30.28 4.12 3.57
C MET A 118 -29.58 3.77 2.26
N SER A 119 -30.32 3.37 1.22
CA SER A 119 -29.77 3.00 -0.10
C SER A 119 -28.81 4.04 -0.66
N PRO A 120 -29.11 5.36 -0.62
CA PRO A 120 -28.23 6.39 -1.19
C PRO A 120 -26.92 6.58 -0.41
N TYR A 121 -26.90 6.17 0.85
CA TYR A 121 -25.79 6.41 1.77
C TYR A 121 -24.93 5.16 1.99
N ARG A 122 -25.26 4.05 1.33
CA ARG A 122 -24.56 2.78 1.48
C ARG A 122 -23.09 2.94 1.10
N PRO A 123 -22.13 2.73 2.04
CA PRO A 123 -20.71 2.88 1.77
C PRO A 123 -20.31 2.00 0.59
N ARG A 124 -19.58 2.55 -0.40
CA ARG A 124 -19.21 1.81 -1.61
C ARG A 124 -18.41 0.54 -1.26
N GLN A 125 -18.62 -0.54 -2.02
CA GLN A 125 -17.70 -1.69 -1.97
C GLN A 125 -16.33 -1.28 -2.50
N MET A 126 -15.31 -2.11 -2.25
CA MET A 126 -13.95 -1.91 -2.72
C MET A 126 -13.60 -2.86 -3.88
N PRO A 127 -14.30 -2.80 -5.04
CA PRO A 127 -14.14 -3.76 -6.13
C PRO A 127 -12.72 -3.80 -6.69
N PHE A 128 -12.00 -2.68 -6.69
CA PHE A 128 -10.62 -2.64 -7.15
C PHE A 128 -9.76 -3.47 -6.20
N THR A 129 -9.81 -3.17 -4.90
CA THR A 129 -9.08 -3.92 -3.88
C THR A 129 -9.47 -5.40 -3.84
N ASP A 130 -10.75 -5.73 -4.04
CA ASP A 130 -11.26 -7.11 -4.11
C ASP A 130 -10.65 -7.88 -5.30
N SER A 131 -10.46 -7.21 -6.44
CA SER A 131 -9.97 -7.82 -7.68
C SER A 131 -8.45 -8.03 -7.73
N LEU A 132 -7.69 -7.41 -6.83
CA LEU A 132 -6.22 -7.42 -6.87
C LEU A 132 -5.60 -8.76 -6.47
N GLY A 133 -6.27 -9.55 -5.63
CA GLY A 133 -5.82 -10.89 -5.22
C GLY A 133 -4.36 -10.90 -4.75
N THR A 134 -3.51 -11.68 -5.43
CA THR A 134 -2.08 -11.81 -5.10
C THR A 134 -1.27 -10.53 -5.27
N LYS A 135 -1.78 -9.54 -6.04
CA LYS A 135 -1.13 -8.22 -6.18
C LYS A 135 -1.17 -7.40 -4.89
N LEU A 136 -1.96 -7.78 -3.88
CA LEU A 136 -1.89 -7.14 -2.57
C LEU A 136 -0.67 -7.58 -1.75
N LEU A 137 -0.05 -8.72 -2.09
CA LEU A 137 1.10 -9.27 -1.35
C LEU A 137 2.39 -8.45 -1.50
N VAL A 138 2.42 -7.47 -2.40
CA VAL A 138 3.52 -6.49 -2.46
C VAL A 138 3.45 -5.43 -1.35
N PHE A 139 2.32 -5.32 -0.64
CA PHE A 139 2.21 -4.44 0.50
C PHE A 139 2.77 -5.06 1.79
N GLU A 140 3.08 -4.19 2.75
CA GLU A 140 3.46 -4.64 4.09
C GLU A 140 2.30 -5.32 4.81
N LYS A 141 2.62 -6.21 5.75
CA LYS A 141 1.63 -6.99 6.49
C LYS A 141 0.57 -6.12 7.17
N GLY A 142 0.97 -5.01 7.80
CA GLY A 142 0.04 -4.08 8.46
C GLY A 142 -0.99 -3.49 7.50
N ALA A 143 -0.57 -3.11 6.29
CA ALA A 143 -1.47 -2.61 5.27
C ALA A 143 -2.49 -3.67 4.82
N ILE A 144 -2.04 -4.92 4.66
CA ILE A 144 -2.90 -6.05 4.26
C ILE A 144 -3.93 -6.34 5.37
N ASP A 145 -3.47 -6.42 6.62
CA ASP A 145 -4.33 -6.70 7.77
C ASP A 145 -5.39 -5.59 7.96
N ALA A 146 -5.00 -4.32 7.84
CA ALA A 146 -5.91 -3.19 7.92
C ALA A 146 -6.95 -3.20 6.77
N ILE A 147 -6.53 -3.47 5.53
CA ILE A 147 -7.44 -3.57 4.37
C ILE A 147 -8.41 -4.74 4.55
N ALA A 148 -7.93 -5.91 5.00
CA ALA A 148 -8.79 -7.07 5.23
C ALA A 148 -9.82 -6.80 6.33
N THR A 149 -9.40 -6.16 7.42
CA THR A 149 -10.28 -5.75 8.53
C THR A 149 -11.33 -4.77 8.05
N LEU A 150 -10.93 -3.74 7.29
CA LEU A 150 -11.85 -2.76 6.72
C LEU A 150 -12.91 -3.44 5.83
N ARG A 151 -12.49 -4.34 4.95
CA ARG A 151 -13.40 -5.07 4.05
C ARG A 151 -14.44 -5.90 4.81
N SER A 152 -13.98 -6.62 5.84
CA SER A 152 -14.85 -7.43 6.69
C SER A 152 -15.89 -6.56 7.39
N ASN A 153 -15.45 -5.46 8.02
CA ASN A 153 -16.35 -4.62 8.79
C ASN A 153 -17.32 -3.84 7.89
N LEU A 154 -16.85 -3.33 6.74
CA LEU A 154 -17.73 -2.71 5.73
C LEU A 154 -18.85 -3.64 5.27
N ALA A 155 -18.56 -4.95 5.10
CA ALA A 155 -19.58 -5.92 4.74
C ALA A 155 -20.66 -6.06 5.83
N VAL A 156 -20.25 -6.12 7.10
CA VAL A 156 -21.17 -6.19 8.24
C VAL A 156 -22.00 -4.91 8.36
N THR A 157 -21.37 -3.73 8.26
CA THR A 157 -22.05 -2.44 8.32
C THR A 157 -23.06 -2.30 7.18
N ARG A 158 -22.68 -2.67 5.95
CA ARG A 158 -23.60 -2.67 4.80
C ARG A 158 -24.78 -3.61 5.01
N GLN A 159 -24.55 -4.82 5.51
CA GLN A 159 -25.64 -5.73 5.86
C GLN A 159 -26.59 -5.10 6.87
N GLY A 160 -26.05 -4.45 7.91
CA GLY A 160 -26.87 -3.72 8.89
C GLY A 160 -27.71 -2.59 8.29
N MET A 161 -27.18 -1.87 7.30
CA MET A 161 -27.91 -0.83 6.55
C MET A 161 -28.97 -1.41 5.61
N ASP A 162 -28.67 -2.55 4.99
CA ASP A 162 -29.61 -3.26 4.11
C ASP A 162 -30.81 -3.78 4.91
N GLU A 163 -30.59 -4.30 6.12
CA GLU A 163 -31.66 -4.71 7.03
C GLU A 163 -32.61 -3.55 7.36
N VAL A 164 -32.06 -2.37 7.67
CA VAL A 164 -32.85 -1.17 7.96
C VAL A 164 -33.66 -0.75 6.74
N THR A 165 -33.02 -0.74 5.57
CA THR A 165 -33.66 -0.37 4.31
C THR A 165 -34.78 -1.37 3.93
N ALA A 166 -34.62 -2.65 4.26
CA ALA A 166 -35.63 -3.69 4.06
C ALA A 166 -36.81 -3.61 5.05
N GLY A 167 -36.86 -2.60 5.92
CA GLY A 167 -37.96 -2.35 6.86
C GLY A 167 -37.74 -2.90 8.26
N ALA A 168 -36.50 -3.25 8.65
CA ALA A 168 -36.20 -3.53 10.04
C ALA A 168 -36.40 -2.26 10.88
N ARG A 169 -36.94 -2.41 12.10
CA ARG A 169 -37.23 -1.28 12.99
C ARG A 169 -35.98 -0.45 13.25
N PHE A 170 -35.97 0.78 12.72
CA PHE A 170 -34.92 1.74 12.94
C PHE A 170 -35.19 2.57 14.21
N GLY A 171 -34.85 1.98 15.36
CA GLY A 171 -34.94 2.65 16.67
C GLY A 171 -33.59 3.17 17.17
N LEU A 172 -33.62 3.93 18.28
CA LEU A 172 -32.43 4.55 18.89
C LEU A 172 -31.29 3.55 19.16
N LEU A 173 -31.61 2.32 19.59
CA LEU A 173 -30.61 1.26 19.81
C LEU A 173 -29.91 0.84 18.52
N LYS A 174 -30.67 0.59 17.44
CA LYS A 174 -30.12 0.20 16.13
C LYS A 174 -29.34 1.36 15.51
N ALA A 175 -29.84 2.60 15.62
CA ALA A 175 -29.13 3.80 15.19
C ALA A 175 -27.79 3.96 15.92
N THR A 176 -27.77 3.81 17.24
CA THR A 176 -26.53 3.89 18.05
C THR A 176 -25.55 2.77 17.68
N SER A 177 -26.02 1.53 17.54
CA SER A 177 -25.19 0.40 17.09
C SER A 177 -24.59 0.65 15.71
N LEU A 178 -25.37 1.17 14.77
CA LEU A 178 -24.92 1.47 13.42
C LEU A 178 -23.94 2.64 13.40
N SER A 179 -24.17 3.70 14.18
CA SER A 179 -23.24 4.83 14.34
C SER A 179 -21.88 4.38 14.89
N ASN A 180 -21.90 3.46 15.87
CA ASN A 180 -20.68 2.88 16.42
C ASN A 180 -19.95 1.99 15.39
N GLY A 181 -20.68 1.18 14.62
CA GLY A 181 -20.12 0.39 13.52
C GLY A 181 -19.45 1.26 12.46
N LEU A 182 -20.16 2.29 11.98
CA LEU A 182 -19.62 3.29 11.05
C LEU A 182 -18.40 4.02 11.61
N GLY A 183 -18.41 4.37 12.90
CA GLY A 183 -17.26 5.01 13.55
C GLY A 183 -16.06 4.07 13.68
N HIS A 184 -16.28 2.79 13.94
CA HIS A 184 -15.23 1.78 13.93
C HIS A 184 -14.63 1.63 12.52
N ASP A 185 -15.47 1.52 11.48
CA ASP A 185 -15.04 1.43 10.08
C ASP A 185 -14.21 2.64 9.67
N MET A 186 -14.59 3.85 10.09
CA MET A 186 -13.80 5.06 9.86
C MET A 186 -12.44 5.03 10.55
N THR A 187 -12.37 4.46 11.75
CA THR A 187 -11.09 4.33 12.49
C THR A 187 -10.16 3.36 11.78
N VAL A 188 -10.68 2.21 11.34
CA VAL A 188 -9.91 1.22 10.56
C VAL A 188 -9.52 1.82 9.20
N LEU A 189 -10.41 2.57 8.54
CA LEU A 189 -10.08 3.26 7.29
C LEU A 189 -8.97 4.30 7.49
N ALA A 190 -8.97 5.04 8.60
CA ALA A 190 -7.87 5.95 8.93
C ALA A 190 -6.55 5.18 9.08
N GLU A 191 -6.56 4.01 9.73
CA GLU A 191 -5.39 3.12 9.81
C GLU A 191 -4.91 2.70 8.40
N VAL A 192 -5.80 2.27 7.52
CA VAL A 192 -5.45 1.94 6.12
C VAL A 192 -4.78 3.13 5.42
N PHE A 193 -5.29 4.35 5.62
CA PHE A 193 -4.67 5.56 5.05
C PHE A 193 -3.25 5.78 5.55
N THR A 194 -2.92 5.46 6.81
CA THR A 194 -1.54 5.61 7.31
C THR A 194 -0.53 4.73 6.56
N HIS A 195 -0.96 3.58 6.06
CA HIS A 195 -0.10 2.65 5.30
C HIS A 195 -0.07 2.95 3.78
N ILE A 196 -1.22 3.31 3.22
CA ILE A 196 -1.40 3.44 1.78
C ILE A 196 -1.16 4.86 1.28
N ALA A 197 -1.68 5.88 1.97
CA ALA A 197 -1.59 7.28 1.55
C ALA A 197 -1.56 8.24 2.77
N PRO A 198 -0.48 8.23 3.57
CA PRO A 198 -0.42 8.91 4.87
C PRO A 198 -0.54 10.43 4.79
N THR A 199 -0.17 11.02 3.66
CA THR A 199 -0.19 12.47 3.43
C THR A 199 -1.44 12.93 2.67
N ARG A 200 -2.41 12.03 2.44
CA ARG A 200 -3.63 12.36 1.70
C ARG A 200 -4.44 13.41 2.48
N LYS A 201 -4.82 14.48 1.79
CA LYS A 201 -5.72 15.51 2.31
C LYS A 201 -7.04 15.50 1.56
N LEU A 202 -8.11 15.83 2.26
CA LEU A 202 -9.42 16.10 1.68
C LEU A 202 -9.79 17.56 1.90
N LEU A 203 -10.40 18.14 0.87
CA LEU A 203 -11.02 19.45 0.95
C LEU A 203 -12.49 19.25 1.29
N ILE A 204 -12.89 19.67 2.47
CA ILE A 204 -14.31 19.80 2.84
C ILE A 204 -14.76 21.20 2.40
N ALA A 205 -15.98 21.32 1.87
CA ALA A 205 -16.52 22.59 1.40
C ALA A 205 -16.44 23.66 2.51
N GLY A 206 -15.77 24.78 2.21
CA GLY A 206 -15.61 25.91 3.14
C GLY A 206 -14.53 25.74 4.22
N ALA A 207 -13.70 24.69 4.15
CA ALA A 207 -12.59 24.47 5.08
C ALA A 207 -11.24 24.34 4.34
N GLU A 208 -10.14 24.50 5.07
CA GLU A 208 -8.80 24.20 4.53
C GLU A 208 -8.60 22.68 4.33
N PRO A 209 -7.73 22.26 3.38
CA PRO A 209 -7.41 20.85 3.19
C PRO A 209 -6.80 20.21 4.45
N GLU A 210 -7.50 19.24 5.02
CA GLU A 210 -7.08 18.51 6.22
C GLU A 210 -6.73 17.05 5.88
N LEU A 211 -5.83 16.43 6.66
CA LEU A 211 -5.49 15.01 6.52
C LEU A 211 -6.72 14.13 6.69
N VAL A 212 -6.90 13.17 5.78
CA VAL A 212 -8.06 12.26 5.82
C VAL A 212 -8.13 11.47 7.12
N THR A 213 -6.97 11.06 7.64
CA THR A 213 -6.86 10.33 8.90
C THR A 213 -7.46 11.10 10.07
N GLU A 214 -7.26 12.42 10.13
CA GLU A 214 -7.74 13.26 11.23
C GLU A 214 -9.23 13.57 11.09
N ILE A 215 -9.69 13.80 9.85
CA ILE A 215 -11.12 13.94 9.55
C ILE A 215 -11.87 12.67 9.97
N LEU A 216 -11.39 11.49 9.56
CA LEU A 216 -12.03 10.21 9.86
C LEU A 216 -12.04 9.90 11.36
N LYS A 217 -10.93 10.12 12.07
CA LYS A 217 -10.87 9.93 13.53
C LYS A 217 -11.81 10.88 14.27
N ARG A 218 -11.95 12.12 13.80
CA ARG A 218 -12.88 13.09 14.38
C ARG A 218 -14.32 12.69 14.11
N ALA A 219 -14.62 12.33 12.86
CA ALA A 219 -15.94 11.89 12.45
C ALA A 219 -16.34 10.59 13.15
N ALA A 220 -15.42 9.68 13.43
CA ALA A 220 -15.67 8.39 14.10
C ALA A 220 -16.25 8.51 15.51
N LYS A 221 -16.09 9.66 16.17
CA LYS A 221 -16.59 9.87 17.54
C LYS A 221 -18.12 9.76 17.58
N PRO A 222 -18.70 9.22 18.67
CA PRO A 222 -20.14 9.19 18.83
C PRO A 222 -20.72 10.62 18.91
N PRO A 223 -22.00 10.81 18.51
CA PRO A 223 -22.64 12.11 18.58
C PRO A 223 -22.69 12.59 20.04
N ALA A 224 -22.16 13.79 20.27
CA ALA A 224 -22.15 14.42 21.59
C ALA A 224 -23.59 14.54 22.13
N GLU A 225 -23.75 14.36 23.44
CA GLU A 225 -25.04 14.59 24.08
C GLU A 225 -25.43 16.07 23.91
N PRO A 226 -26.70 16.38 23.58
CA PRO A 226 -27.16 17.75 23.60
C PRO A 226 -27.00 18.29 25.02
N VAL A 227 -26.25 19.39 25.15
CA VAL A 227 -26.14 20.13 26.41
C VAL A 227 -27.55 20.54 26.80
N GLN A 228 -28.06 19.97 27.89
CA GLN A 228 -29.31 20.43 28.49
C GLN A 228 -29.05 21.86 29.01
N LEU A 229 -29.59 22.85 28.30
CA LEU A 229 -29.66 24.24 28.75
C LEU A 229 -30.90 24.44 29.61
#